data_AF-A0A939BPZ1-F1
#
_entry.id   AF-A0A939BPZ1-F1
#
_cell.length_a   1.000
_cell.length_b   1.000
_cell.length_c   1.000
_cell.angle_alpha   90.00
_cell.angle_beta   90.00
_cell.angle_gamma   90.00
#
_symmetry.space_group_name_H-M   'P 1'
#
loop_
_entity.id
_entity.type
_entity.pdbx_description
1 polymer ?
#
loop_
_entity_poly.entity_id
_entity_poly.type
_entity_poly.pdbx_seq_one_letter_code
_entity_poly.pdbx_strand_id
1 'polypeptide(L)' 'MIKKHFDNNKAAFARKIGVSRTTVSKVIKRKKAGSKFFGGLMKLCDEKGLNYRDYIYLDSTKEED' A
#
# COMPACT_ATOMS: atom_id res chain seq x y z
N MET A 1 5.49 5.81 0.72
CA MET A 1 4.43 5.90 1.73
C MET A 1 4.85 5.45 3.14
N ILE A 2 5.16 4.16 3.37
CA ILE A 2 5.44 3.61 4.72
C ILE A 2 6.63 4.31 5.40
N LYS A 3 7.74 4.52 4.66
CA LYS A 3 8.93 5.18 5.21
C LYS A 3 8.68 6.66 5.57
N LYS A 4 7.81 7.35 4.82
CA LYS A 4 7.56 8.80 4.93
C LYS A 4 6.46 9.16 5.92
N HIS A 5 5.44 8.32 6.07
CA HIS A 5 4.27 8.59 6.93
C HIS A 5 4.17 7.68 8.16
N PHE A 6 4.99 6.62 8.24
CA PHE A 6 4.95 5.65 9.33
C PHE A 6 6.34 5.35 9.90
N ASP A 7 7.36 6.17 9.60
CA ASP A 7 8.73 5.98 10.12
C ASP A 7 9.26 4.54 9.90
N ASN A 8 8.97 3.97 8.73
CA ASN A 8 9.31 2.57 8.39
C ASN A 8 8.62 1.50 9.28
N ASN A 9 7.67 1.90 10.13
CA ASN A 9 6.91 1.02 10.99
C ASN A 9 5.78 0.32 10.22
N LYS A 10 6.12 -0.85 9.67
CA LYS A 10 5.20 -1.72 8.93
C LYS A 10 4.01 -2.19 9.76
N ALA A 11 4.16 -2.31 11.09
CA ALA A 11 3.09 -2.75 11.97
C ALA A 11 2.04 -1.66 12.18
N ALA A 12 2.48 -0.40 12.37
CA ALA A 12 1.60 0.75 12.46
C ALA A 12 0.82 0.95 11.15
N PHE A 13 1.51 0.81 10.01
CA PHE A 13 0.87 0.84 8.70
C PHE A 13 -0.19 -0.25 8.56
N ALA A 14 0.16 -1.51 8.86
CA ALA A 14 -0.75 -2.65 8.77
C ALA A 14 -2.02 -2.46 9.60
N ARG A 15 -1.88 -1.97 10.85
CA ARG A 15 -3.02 -1.64 11.71
C ARG A 15 -3.93 -0.60 11.09
N LYS A 16 -3.34 0.46 10.52
CA LYS A 16 -4.11 1.58 9.97
C LYS A 16 -4.87 1.21 8.69
N ILE A 17 -4.31 0.33 7.86
CA ILE A 17 -5.00 -0.22 6.68
C ILE A 17 -5.84 -1.48 6.98
N GLY A 18 -5.93 -1.93 8.24
CA GLY A 18 -6.75 -3.06 8.63
C GLY A 18 -6.28 -4.43 8.10
N VAL A 19 -4.98 -4.61 7.88
CA VAL A 19 -4.40 -5.91 7.47
C VAL A 19 -3.33 -6.38 8.44
N SER A 20 -2.94 -7.66 8.36
CA SER A 20 -1.84 -8.18 9.18
C SER A 20 -0.48 -7.66 8.70
N ARG A 21 0.46 -7.50 9.63
CA ARG A 21 1.88 -7.18 9.33
C ARG A 21 2.47 -8.14 8.29
N THR A 22 2.10 -9.42 8.35
CA THR A 22 2.53 -10.44 7.39
C THR A 22 2.05 -10.13 5.97
N THR A 23 0.83 -9.63 5.80
CA THR A 23 0.30 -9.19 4.51
C THR A 23 1.14 -8.04 3.97
N VAL A 24 1.43 -7.03 4.79
CA VAL A 24 2.31 -5.91 4.40
C VAL A 24 3.70 -6.40 3.99
N SER A 25 4.32 -7.29 4.77
CA SER A 25 5.62 -7.88 4.42
C SER A 25 5.55 -8.67 3.11
N LYS A 26 4.47 -9.43 2.87
CA LYS A 26 4.25 -10.15 1.61
C LYS A 26 4.10 -9.18 0.44
N VAL A 27 3.33 -8.10 0.59
CA VAL A 27 3.19 -7.06 -0.44
C VAL A 27 4.55 -6.45 -0.78
N ILE A 28 5.33 -6.07 0.24
CA ILE A 28 6.66 -5.46 0.03
C ILE A 28 7.62 -6.44 -0.64
N LYS A 29 7.64 -7.72 -0.22
CA LYS A 29 8.61 -8.72 -0.68
C LYS A 29 8.22 -9.35 -2.03
N ARG A 30 6.93 -9.58 -2.27
CA ARG A 30 6.40 -10.29 -3.44
C ARG A 30 5.73 -9.37 -4.45
N LYS A 31 5.63 -8.06 -4.17
CA LYS A 31 4.88 -7.07 -4.96
C LYS A 31 3.43 -7.48 -5.25
N LYS A 32 2.85 -8.36 -4.43
CA LYS A 32 1.51 -8.92 -4.63
C LYS A 32 0.62 -8.52 -3.47
N ALA A 33 -0.33 -7.64 -3.74
CA ALA A 33 -1.30 -7.14 -2.77
C ALA A 33 -2.69 -7.68 -3.10
N GLY A 34 -3.43 -8.07 -2.07
CA GLY A 34 -4.84 -8.47 -2.20
C GLY A 34 -5.78 -7.27 -2.12
N SER A 35 -7.03 -7.47 -2.50
CA SER A 35 -8.09 -6.44 -2.44
C SER A 35 -8.23 -5.76 -1.08
N LYS A 36 -8.09 -6.51 0.03
CA LYS A 36 -8.10 -5.94 1.40
C LYS A 36 -7.00 -4.91 1.65
N PHE A 37 -5.81 -5.14 1.09
CA PHE A 37 -4.70 -4.20 1.21
C PHE A 37 -5.00 -2.90 0.47
N PHE A 38 -5.51 -2.98 -0.76
CA PHE A 38 -5.88 -1.80 -1.54
C PHE A 38 -7.06 -1.04 -0.94
N GLY A 39 -8.09 -1.73 -0.45
CA GLY A 39 -9.22 -1.09 0.23
C GLY A 39 -8.77 -0.32 1.49
N GLY A 40 -7.91 -0.92 2.30
CA GLY A 40 -7.33 -0.24 3.46
C GLY A 40 -6.41 0.92 3.09
N LEU A 41 -5.62 0.77 2.03
CA LEU A 41 -4.77 1.83 1.49
C LEU A 41 -5.58 3.02 0.99
N MET A 42 -6.64 2.78 0.21
CA MET A 42 -7.53 3.82 -0.28
C MET A 42 -8.16 4.60 0.87
N LYS A 43 -8.68 3.89 1.89
CA LYS A 43 -9.26 4.54 3.08
C LYS A 43 -8.24 5.39 3.84
N LEU A 44 -7.02 4.87 4.02
CA LEU A 44 -5.94 5.62 4.67
C LEU A 44 -5.58 6.89 3.90
N CYS A 45 -5.53 6.79 2.57
CA CYS A 45 -5.22 7.91 1.69
C CYS A 45 -6.34 8.96 1.74
N ASP A 46 -7.60 8.53 1.71
CA ASP A 46 -8.77 9.40 1.87
C ASP A 46 -8.75 10.16 3.21
N GLU A 47 -8.49 9.45 4.33
CA GLU A 47 -8.35 10.06 5.66
C GLU A 47 -7.22 11.10 5.75
N LYS A 48 -6.20 11.01 4.89
CA LYS A 48 -5.02 11.90 4.90
C LYS A 48 -5.05 12.94 3.79
N GLY A 49 -6.10 12.98 2.96
CA GLY A 49 -6.15 13.84 1.76
C GLY A 49 -5.05 13.51 0.75
N LEU A 50 -4.56 12.27 0.74
CA LEU A 50 -3.52 11.79 -0.15
C LEU A 50 -4.17 11.09 -1.34
N ASN A 51 -3.60 11.27 -2.53
CA ASN A 51 -4.03 10.49 -3.68
C ASN A 51 -3.35 9.12 -3.65
N TYR A 52 -4.15 8.06 -3.45
CA TYR A 52 -3.63 6.70 -3.38
C TYR A 52 -2.95 6.27 -4.69
N ARG A 53 -3.35 6.86 -5.84
CA ARG A 53 -2.77 6.57 -7.16
C ARG A 53 -1.26 6.85 -7.23
N ASP A 54 -0.76 7.82 -6.47
CA ASP A 54 0.68 8.09 -6.35
C ASP A 54 1.48 6.97 -5.66
N TYR A 55 0.79 6.06 -4.96
CA TYR A 55 1.41 4.99 -4.17
C TYR A 55 1.15 3.58 -4.71
N ILE A 56 0.23 3.44 -5.67
CA ILE A 56 0.04 2.22 -6.44
C ILE A 56 0.70 2.38 -7.79
N TYR A 57 1.81 1.67 -7.99
CA TYR A 57 2.29 1.39 -9.34
C TYR A 57 1.31 0.40 -9.98
N LEU A 58 0.32 0.94 -10.70
CA LEU A 58 -0.39 0.20 -11.73
C LEU A 58 0.60 0.04 -12.87
N ASP A 59 1.23 -1.13 -12.96
CA ASP A 59 1.99 -1.52 -14.14
C ASP A 59 1.03 -1.47 -15.33
N SER A 60 1.13 -0.40 -16.12
CA SER A 60 0.43 -0.25 -17.40
C SER A 60 1.45 0.13 -18.45
N THR A 61 2.47 -0.73 -18.60
CA THR A 61 3.22 -0.93 -19.84
C THR A 61 3.59 -2.43 -19.87
N LYS A 62 2.87 -3.30 -20.59
CA LYS A 62 3.01 -3.46 -22.04
C LYS A 62 3.49 -2.19 -22.75
N GLU A 63 4.80 -2.02 -22.79
CA GLU A 63 5.45 -1.35 -23.92
C GLU A 63 5.84 -2.47 -24.88
N GLU A 64 4.96 -2.76 -25.83
CA GLU A 64 5.36 -3.23 -27.16
C GLU A 64 5.60 -1.95 -27.98
N ASP A 65 6.86 -1.65 -28.29
CA ASP A 65 7.37 -1.35 -29.64
C ASP A 65 8.91 -1.46 -29.65
#